data_AF-A0A1M5E652-F1
#
_entry.id   AF-A0A1M5E652-F1
#
_cell.length_a   1.000
_cell.length_b   1.000
_cell.length_c   1.000
_cell.angle_alpha   90.00
_cell.angle_beta   90.00
_cell.angle_gamma   90.00
#
_symmetry.space_group_name_H-M   'P 1'
#
loop_
_entity.id
_entity.type
_entity.pdbx_description
1 polymer ?
#
loop_
_entity_poly.entity_id
_entity_poly.type
_entity_poly.pdbx_seq_one_letter_code
_entity_poly.pdbx_strand_id
1 'polypeptide(L)'
;MGCTGGDQCLWQDEPAVPQKVVDGAGVSVLLVKEAAPIRKLFMCLDDSDVTQDALEMVNQMASITGAELDVVGLTKGGGIKREVFPWLNAVYDYYKGKGVPTNIRFSEIDEFQQFISSQVTEGLLALWLGKKSLLSRLFQKKTDSIGHFVSTCRTSVLVLR
;
A
#
# COMPACT_ATOMS: atom_id res chain seq x y z
N MET A 1 -11.57 9.30 1.72
CA MET A 1 -12.97 8.88 1.44
C MET A 1 -13.17 7.52 2.11
N GLY A 2 -14.29 7.30 2.81
CA GLY A 2 -14.53 6.04 3.53
C GLY A 2 -15.88 5.40 3.26
N CYS A 3 -15.99 4.11 3.59
CA CYS A 3 -17.29 3.47 3.78
C CYS A 3 -17.76 3.70 5.22
N THR A 4 -19.03 4.05 5.41
CA THR A 4 -19.63 4.10 6.75
C THR A 4 -19.85 2.67 7.23
N GLY A 5 -19.87 2.40 8.54
CA GLY A 5 -19.92 1.05 9.12
C GLY A 5 -21.14 0.15 8.81
N GLY A 6 -21.86 0.39 7.71
CA GLY A 6 -22.78 -0.55 7.06
C GLY A 6 -22.30 -0.92 5.64
N ASP A 7 -23.11 -1.63 4.85
CA ASP A 7 -22.73 -2.16 3.52
C ASP A 7 -22.53 -1.08 2.42
N GLN A 8 -22.54 0.19 2.79
CA GLN A 8 -22.61 1.32 1.87
C GLN A 8 -21.40 2.24 2.01
N CYS A 9 -20.69 2.42 0.90
CA CYS A 9 -19.65 3.44 0.80
C CYS A 9 -20.26 4.79 0.40
N LEU A 10 -19.64 5.90 0.80
CA LEU A 10 -20.12 7.25 0.47
C LEU A 10 -20.19 7.53 -1.05
N TRP A 11 -19.62 6.65 -1.86
CA TRP A 11 -19.61 6.69 -3.33
C TRP A 11 -20.45 5.56 -3.96
N GLN A 12 -21.41 4.97 -3.24
CA GLN A 12 -22.20 3.86 -3.79
C GLN A 12 -22.97 4.26 -5.06
N ASP A 13 -23.44 5.50 -5.14
CA ASP A 13 -24.14 6.06 -6.30
C ASP A 13 -23.20 6.47 -7.44
N GLU A 14 -21.90 6.63 -7.15
CA GLU A 14 -20.85 6.86 -8.15
C GLU A 14 -19.63 5.94 -7.93
N PRO A 15 -19.74 4.64 -8.28
CA PRO A 15 -18.69 3.65 -7.99
C PRO A 15 -17.31 3.98 -8.59
N ALA A 16 -17.27 4.87 -9.58
CA ALA A 16 -16.06 5.31 -10.24
C ALA A 16 -15.26 6.38 -9.46
N VAL A 17 -15.82 6.99 -8.41
CA VAL A 17 -15.17 8.07 -7.64
C VAL A 17 -13.81 7.65 -7.06
N PRO A 18 -13.67 6.50 -6.37
CA PRO A 18 -12.37 5.98 -5.92
C PRO A 18 -11.31 5.96 -7.01
N GLN A 19 -11.67 5.40 -8.17
CA GLN A 19 -10.75 5.27 -9.29
C GLN A 19 -10.34 6.63 -9.83
N LYS A 20 -11.31 7.53 -10.07
CA LYS A 20 -11.04 8.88 -10.57
C LYS A 20 -10.12 9.67 -9.64
N VAL A 21 -10.32 9.57 -8.32
CA VAL A 21 -9.48 10.30 -7.35
C VAL A 21 -8.06 9.76 -7.33
N VAL A 22 -7.88 8.43 -7.25
CA VAL A 22 -6.53 7.84 -7.20
C VAL A 22 -5.75 8.09 -8.49
N ASP A 23 -6.41 7.96 -9.64
CA ASP A 23 -5.77 8.14 -10.95
C ASP A 23 -5.44 9.63 -11.22
N GLY A 24 -6.24 10.57 -10.67
CA GLY A 24 -6.08 12.01 -10.89
C GLY A 24 -5.31 12.77 -9.80
N ALA A 25 -5.06 12.18 -8.63
CA ALA A 25 -4.44 12.88 -7.51
C ALA A 25 -2.93 13.04 -7.67
N GLY A 26 -2.45 14.28 -7.54
CA GLY A 26 -1.02 14.61 -7.42
C GLY A 26 -0.47 14.49 -5.98
N VAL A 27 -1.27 13.98 -5.05
CA VAL A 27 -0.94 13.83 -3.63
C VAL A 27 -1.24 12.40 -3.18
N SER A 28 -0.72 12.00 -2.01
CA SER A 28 -1.06 10.72 -1.39
C SER A 28 -2.55 10.63 -1.08
N VAL A 29 -3.15 9.48 -1.34
CA VAL A 29 -4.59 9.23 -1.17
C VAL A 29 -4.83 8.06 -0.24
N LEU A 30 -5.57 8.29 0.84
CA LEU A 30 -6.10 7.23 1.70
C LEU A 30 -7.55 6.91 1.31
N LEU A 31 -7.76 5.68 0.85
CA LEU A 31 -9.08 5.08 0.73
C LEU A 31 -9.32 4.12 1.88
N VAL A 32 -10.38 4.38 2.63
CA VAL A 32 -10.78 3.57 3.77
C VAL A 32 -11.93 2.67 3.35
N LYS A 33 -11.73 1.36 3.46
CA LYS A 33 -12.76 0.35 3.21
C LYS A 33 -13.06 -0.40 4.51
N GLU A 34 -14.33 -0.36 4.88
CA GLU A 34 -14.97 -1.04 6.02
C GLU A 34 -14.35 -0.80 7.42
N ALA A 35 -15.10 -1.20 8.45
CA ALA A 35 -14.91 -0.88 9.86
C ALA A 35 -13.96 -1.82 10.63
N ALA A 36 -13.33 -2.79 9.94
CA ALA A 36 -12.41 -3.72 10.58
C ALA A 36 -11.19 -2.95 11.13
N PRO A 37 -10.78 -3.19 12.39
CA PRO A 37 -9.59 -2.56 12.94
C PRO A 37 -8.37 -2.87 12.06
N ILE A 38 -7.62 -1.85 11.69
CA ILE A 38 -6.35 -2.01 10.99
C ILE A 38 -5.35 -2.60 11.99
N ARG A 39 -5.11 -3.91 11.90
CA ARG A 39 -4.16 -4.62 12.79
C ARG A 39 -2.79 -4.77 12.17
N LYS A 40 -2.71 -4.74 10.84
CA LYS A 40 -1.47 -4.85 10.08
C LYS A 40 -1.37 -3.81 8.97
N LEU A 41 -0.17 -3.28 8.80
CA LEU A 41 0.21 -2.42 7.69
C LEU A 41 1.12 -3.20 6.76
N PHE A 42 0.84 -3.17 5.47
CA PHE A 42 1.69 -3.76 4.46
C PHE A 42 2.28 -2.62 3.62
N MET A 43 3.56 -2.30 3.83
CA MET A 43 4.27 -1.29 3.06
C MET A 43 5.00 -1.97 1.92
N CYS A 44 4.46 -1.82 0.71
CA CYS A 44 5.00 -2.49 -0.47
C CYS A 44 6.02 -1.58 -1.19
N LEU A 45 7.25 -2.06 -1.28
CA LEU A 45 8.40 -1.34 -1.78
C LEU A 45 9.09 -2.12 -2.92
N ASP A 46 9.39 -1.40 -4.00
CA ASP A 46 10.04 -1.93 -5.19
C ASP A 46 11.11 -0.99 -5.78
N ASP A 47 11.31 0.14 -5.10
CA ASP A 47 12.30 1.14 -5.39
C ASP A 47 12.87 1.71 -4.08
N SER A 48 13.98 2.42 -4.22
CA SER A 48 14.73 3.07 -3.14
C SER A 48 14.43 4.57 -3.01
N ASP A 49 13.54 5.12 -3.84
CA ASP A 49 13.24 6.55 -3.91
C ASP A 49 12.10 7.01 -2.98
N VAL A 50 11.79 6.23 -1.94
CA VAL A 50 10.75 6.55 -0.96
C VAL A 50 11.15 7.80 -0.17
N THR A 51 10.26 8.78 -0.12
CA THR A 51 10.51 10.06 0.56
C THR A 51 10.34 9.93 2.08
N GLN A 52 11.02 10.80 2.84
CA GLN A 52 10.84 10.87 4.30
C GLN A 52 9.38 11.17 4.68
N ASP A 53 8.70 12.02 3.92
CA ASP A 53 7.29 12.36 4.15
C ASP A 53 6.40 11.11 4.06
N ALA A 54 6.66 10.23 3.10
CA ALA A 54 5.94 8.96 2.97
C ALA A 54 6.20 8.01 4.13
N LEU A 55 7.45 7.96 4.62
CA LEU A 55 7.79 7.17 5.81
C LEU A 55 7.07 7.70 7.07
N GLU A 56 6.98 9.02 7.22
CA GLU A 56 6.25 9.62 8.34
C GLU A 56 4.73 9.43 8.22
N MET A 57 4.16 9.45 7.02
CA MET A 57 2.74 9.14 6.83
C MET A 57 2.41 7.71 7.29
N VAL A 58 3.24 6.73 6.93
CA VAL A 58 3.06 5.34 7.38
C VAL A 58 3.30 5.22 8.89
N ASN A 59 4.29 5.93 9.45
CA ASN A 59 4.54 5.98 10.89
C ASN A 59 3.32 6.52 11.67
N GLN A 60 2.68 7.58 11.15
CA GLN A 60 1.45 8.12 11.71
C GLN A 60 0.32 7.09 11.67
N MET A 61 0.15 6.39 10.55
CA MET A 61 -0.86 5.33 10.46
C MET A 61 -0.59 4.22 11.46
N ALA A 62 0.65 3.75 11.59
CA ALA A 62 1.04 2.73 12.56
C ALA A 62 0.76 3.17 14.01
N SER A 63 1.06 4.43 14.32
CA SER A 63 0.82 5.02 15.64
C SER A 63 -0.66 5.17 15.97
N ILE A 64 -1.48 5.60 15.00
CA ILE A 64 -2.93 5.77 15.16
C ILE A 64 -3.63 4.43 15.35
N THR A 65 -3.23 3.41 14.59
CA THR A 65 -3.93 2.12 14.60
C THR A 65 -3.32 1.12 15.58
N GLY A 66 -2.09 1.34 16.06
CA GLY A 66 -1.32 0.37 16.83
C GLY A 66 -0.95 -0.88 16.02
N ALA A 67 -0.93 -0.78 14.69
CA ALA A 67 -0.72 -1.91 13.80
C ALA A 67 0.76 -2.33 13.73
N GLU A 68 0.98 -3.63 13.52
CA GLU A 68 2.28 -4.15 13.10
C GLU A 68 2.56 -3.76 11.65
N LEU A 69 3.83 -3.54 11.30
CA LEU A 69 4.26 -3.19 9.96
C LEU A 69 5.02 -4.34 9.29
N ASP A 70 4.50 -4.81 8.17
CA ASP A 70 5.23 -5.69 7.25
C ASP A 70 5.78 -4.84 6.09
N VAL A 71 7.11 -4.71 6.04
CA VAL A 71 7.82 -4.10 4.91
C VAL A 71 7.98 -5.17 3.84
N VAL A 72 7.23 -5.05 2.75
CA VAL A 72 7.14 -6.04 1.67
C VAL A 72 8.02 -5.58 0.50
N GLY A 73 9.15 -6.25 0.32
CA GLY A 73 9.99 -6.11 -0.87
C GLY A 73 9.42 -6.86 -2.07
N LEU A 74 9.11 -6.14 -3.15
CA LEU A 74 8.59 -6.77 -4.37
C LEU A 74 9.74 -7.22 -5.27
N THR A 75 9.74 -8.50 -5.60
CA THR A 75 10.76 -9.16 -6.43
C THR A 75 10.23 -9.44 -7.82
N LYS A 76 11.14 -9.67 -8.77
CA LYS A 76 10.80 -10.14 -10.12
C LYS A 76 11.77 -11.23 -10.55
N GLY A 77 11.25 -12.41 -10.86
CA GLY A 77 12.04 -13.54 -11.34
C GLY A 77 12.93 -14.14 -10.25
N GLY A 78 12.45 -14.16 -9.00
CA GLY A 78 13.16 -14.73 -7.85
C GLY A 78 14.26 -13.84 -7.26
N GLY A 79 14.37 -12.59 -7.74
CA GLY A 79 15.43 -11.67 -7.36
C GLY A 79 14.91 -10.30 -6.96
N ILE A 80 15.57 -9.70 -5.97
CA ILE A 80 15.42 -8.29 -5.62
C ILE A 80 16.51 -7.47 -6.32
N LYS A 81 16.19 -6.25 -6.74
CA LYS A 81 17.22 -5.32 -7.20
C LYS A 81 18.21 -5.09 -6.05
N ARG A 82 19.51 -5.18 -6.33
CA ARG A 82 20.59 -5.03 -5.33
C ARG A 82 20.50 -3.72 -4.55
N GLU A 83 19.99 -2.66 -5.17
CA GLU A 83 19.79 -1.34 -4.55
C GLU A 83 18.58 -1.27 -3.60
N VAL A 84 17.58 -2.13 -3.78
CA VAL A 84 16.36 -2.14 -2.97
C VAL A 84 16.58 -2.91 -1.66
N PHE A 85 17.43 -3.94 -1.64
CA PHE A 85 17.64 -4.74 -0.43
C PHE A 85 18.25 -3.96 0.76
N PRO A 86 19.34 -3.19 0.60
CA PRO A 86 19.85 -2.32 1.68
C PRO A 86 18.81 -1.29 2.12
N TRP A 87 18.00 -0.80 1.17
CA TRP A 87 16.95 0.16 1.47
C TRP A 87 15.82 -0.44 2.32
N LEU A 88 15.37 -1.67 2.02
CA LEU A 88 14.39 -2.37 2.86
C LEU A 88 14.87 -2.50 4.31
N ASN A 89 16.16 -2.81 4.51
CA ASN A 89 16.74 -2.88 5.84
C ASN A 89 16.77 -1.50 6.51
N ALA A 90 17.13 -0.44 5.79
CA ALA A 90 17.10 0.93 6.32
C ALA A 90 15.68 1.35 6.74
N VAL A 91 14.66 1.03 5.94
CA VAL A 91 13.25 1.28 6.26
C VAL A 91 12.80 0.45 7.46
N TYR A 92 13.18 -0.82 7.52
CA TYR A 92 12.92 -1.69 8.66
C TYR A 92 13.52 -1.12 9.96
N ASP A 93 14.79 -0.75 9.93
CA ASP A 93 15.51 -0.19 11.08
C ASP A 93 14.91 1.15 11.51
N TYR A 94 14.48 1.97 10.55
CA TYR A 94 13.78 3.23 10.82
C TYR A 94 12.52 3.00 11.67
N TYR A 95 11.60 2.13 11.25
CA TYR A 95 10.36 1.88 12.00
C TYR A 95 10.59 1.15 13.32
N LYS A 96 11.53 0.20 13.33
CA LYS A 96 11.94 -0.48 14.56
C LYS A 96 12.51 0.51 15.58
N GLY A 97 13.32 1.47 15.13
CA GLY A 97 13.85 2.56 15.95
C GLY A 97 12.78 3.51 16.50
N LYS A 98 11.63 3.62 15.83
CA LYS A 98 10.43 4.34 16.30
C LYS A 98 9.55 3.51 17.24
N GLY A 99 9.90 2.26 17.52
CA GLY A 99 9.13 1.37 18.38
C GLY A 99 7.94 0.69 17.69
N VAL A 100 7.85 0.76 16.36
CA VAL A 100 6.80 0.06 15.60
C VAL A 100 7.19 -1.42 15.46
N PRO A 101 6.33 -2.38 15.84
CA PRO A 101 6.58 -3.80 15.58
C PRO A 101 6.67 -4.03 14.07
N THR A 102 7.86 -4.40 13.59
CA THR A 102 8.16 -4.41 12.15
C THR A 102 8.74 -5.76 11.72
N ASN A 103 8.34 -6.26 10.54
CA ASN A 103 8.92 -7.43 9.87
C ASN A 103 9.30 -7.10 8.41
N ILE A 104 10.17 -7.90 7.81
CA ILE A 104 10.48 -7.85 6.37
C ILE A 104 9.88 -9.10 5.70
N ARG A 105 9.24 -8.90 4.55
CA ARG A 105 8.75 -9.97 3.67
C ARG A 105 9.16 -9.72 2.23
N PHE A 106 9.16 -10.79 1.44
CA PHE A 106 9.37 -10.72 0.00
C PHE A 106 8.19 -11.35 -0.72
N SER A 107 7.81 -10.78 -1.87
CA SER A 107 6.73 -11.30 -2.71
C SER A 107 7.04 -11.02 -4.17
N GLU A 108 6.81 -12.01 -5.05
CA GLU A 108 6.93 -11.81 -6.49
C GLU A 108 5.84 -10.87 -6.98
N ILE A 109 6.21 -9.91 -7.83
CA ILE A 109 5.29 -8.91 -8.38
C ILE A 109 4.12 -9.55 -9.15
N ASP A 110 4.38 -10.68 -9.81
CA ASP A 110 3.37 -11.41 -10.59
C ASP A 110 2.32 -12.08 -9.67
N GLU A 111 2.64 -12.32 -8.40
CA GLU A 111 1.74 -12.87 -7.39
C GLU A 111 1.13 -11.78 -6.50
N PHE A 112 1.51 -10.51 -6.70
CA PHE A 112 1.17 -9.41 -5.79
C PHE A 112 -0.33 -9.19 -5.63
N GLN A 113 -1.10 -9.26 -6.73
CA GLN A 113 -2.56 -9.13 -6.68
C GLN A 113 -3.20 -10.28 -5.89
N GLN A 114 -2.67 -11.50 -6.01
CA GLN A 114 -3.13 -12.65 -5.25
C GLN A 114 -2.73 -12.55 -3.77
N PHE A 115 -1.51 -12.10 -3.49
CA PHE A 115 -1.04 -11.79 -2.13
C PHE A 115 -1.99 -10.81 -1.45
N ILE A 116 -2.34 -9.71 -2.11
CA ILE A 116 -3.23 -8.70 -1.52
C ILE A 116 -4.64 -9.23 -1.29
N SER A 117 -5.20 -9.90 -2.30
CA SER A 117 -6.59 -10.40 -2.22
C SER A 117 -6.78 -11.50 -1.17
N SER A 118 -5.72 -12.21 -0.78
CA SER A 118 -5.77 -13.30 0.20
C SER A 118 -5.31 -12.93 1.61
N GLN A 119 -4.36 -12.00 1.78
CA GLN A 119 -3.72 -11.71 3.08
C GLN A 119 -4.23 -10.45 3.76
N VAL A 120 -4.92 -9.56 3.04
CA VAL A 120 -5.10 -8.17 3.48
C VAL A 120 -6.56 -7.89 3.88
N THR A 121 -7.33 -8.89 4.30
CA THR A 121 -8.72 -8.66 4.73
C THR A 121 -8.83 -7.81 6.01
N GLU A 122 -7.78 -7.71 6.82
CA GLU A 122 -7.75 -6.96 8.10
C GLU A 122 -6.57 -5.97 8.19
N GLY A 123 -6.10 -5.46 7.04
CA GLY A 123 -4.92 -4.61 6.96
C GLY A 123 -5.17 -3.19 6.42
N LEU A 124 -4.10 -2.42 6.33
CA LEU A 124 -3.99 -1.26 5.45
C LEU A 124 -2.79 -1.47 4.53
N LEU A 125 -3.03 -1.37 3.23
CA LEU A 125 -2.01 -1.53 2.20
C LEU A 125 -1.42 -0.17 1.86
N ALA A 126 -0.14 0.06 2.15
CA ALA A 126 0.59 1.24 1.74
C ALA A 126 1.39 0.97 0.47
N LEU A 127 0.99 1.60 -0.64
CA LEU A 127 1.59 1.42 -1.96
C LEU A 127 2.41 2.64 -2.35
N TRP A 128 3.72 2.45 -2.52
CA TRP A 128 4.59 3.46 -3.09
C TRP A 128 4.56 3.39 -4.62
N LEU A 129 4.09 4.45 -5.28
CA LEU A 129 4.00 4.51 -6.75
C LEU A 129 5.00 5.52 -7.33
N GLY A 130 6.29 5.30 -7.06
CA GLY A 130 7.39 6.09 -7.62
C GLY A 130 7.45 6.02 -9.16
N LYS A 131 8.14 6.94 -9.81
CA LYS A 131 8.24 6.98 -11.29
C LYS A 131 8.91 5.75 -11.90
N LYS A 132 9.79 5.09 -11.13
CA LYS A 132 10.57 3.91 -11.54
C LYS A 132 10.09 2.60 -10.89
N SER A 133 9.03 2.67 -10.07
CA SER A 133 8.40 1.56 -9.39
C SER A 133 7.89 0.48 -10.36
N LEU A 134 8.05 -0.79 -9.98
CA LEU A 134 7.45 -1.96 -10.62
C LEU A 134 5.92 -1.94 -10.49
N LEU A 135 5.37 -1.49 -9.36
CA LEU A 135 3.94 -1.25 -9.15
C LEU A 135 3.44 -0.21 -10.14
N SER A 136 4.17 0.89 -10.33
CA SER A 136 3.83 1.87 -11.35
C SER A 136 3.77 1.25 -12.75
N ARG A 137 4.58 0.24 -13.06
CA ARG A 137 4.50 -0.51 -14.34
C ARG A 137 3.35 -1.51 -14.36
N LEU A 138 3.10 -2.21 -13.26
CA LEU A 138 1.97 -3.13 -13.10
C LEU A 138 0.65 -2.40 -13.39
N PHE A 139 0.54 -1.16 -12.91
CA PHE A 139 -0.68 -0.35 -13.03
C PHE A 139 -0.77 0.50 -14.31
N GLN A 140 0.08 0.26 -15.33
CA GLN A 140 0.07 1.04 -16.60
C GLN A 140 -1.05 0.66 -17.56
N LYS A 141 -1.65 -0.52 -17.44
CA LYS A 141 -2.74 -0.95 -18.33
C LYS A 141 -4.06 -0.38 -17.83
N LYS A 142 -4.92 0.08 -18.74
CA LYS A 142 -6.24 0.66 -18.41
C LYS A 142 -7.19 -0.32 -17.71
N THR A 143 -7.01 -1.62 -17.96
CA THR A 143 -7.72 -2.73 -17.30
C THR A 143 -7.16 -3.07 -15.92
N ASP A 144 -5.92 -2.65 -15.65
CA ASP A 144 -5.18 -2.92 -14.41
C ASP A 144 -4.75 -1.60 -13.77
N SER A 145 -5.53 -0.51 -13.84
CA SER A 145 -5.11 0.77 -13.25
C SER A 145 -5.08 0.68 -11.73
N ILE A 146 -4.25 1.49 -11.08
CA ILE A 146 -4.24 1.58 -9.61
C ILE A 146 -5.62 1.96 -9.09
N GLY A 147 -6.33 2.89 -9.75
CA GLY A 147 -7.68 3.24 -9.36
C GLY A 147 -8.68 2.07 -9.50
N HIS A 148 -8.54 1.22 -10.53
CA HIS A 148 -9.36 0.00 -10.66
C HIS A 148 -9.02 -1.05 -9.59
N PHE A 149 -7.73 -1.22 -9.29
CA PHE A 149 -7.28 -2.07 -8.19
C PHE A 149 -7.85 -1.59 -6.84
N VAL A 150 -7.73 -0.29 -6.55
CA VAL A 150 -8.22 0.28 -5.29
C VAL A 150 -9.75 0.24 -5.24
N SER A 151 -10.49 0.32 -6.35
CA SER A 151 -11.95 0.21 -6.34
C SER A 151 -12.44 -1.21 -6.03
N THR A 152 -11.67 -2.24 -6.41
CA THR A 152 -12.03 -3.66 -6.25
C THR A 152 -11.41 -4.35 -5.01
N CYS A 153 -10.34 -3.79 -4.44
CA CYS A 153 -9.69 -4.32 -3.24
C CYS A 153 -10.65 -4.34 -2.04
N ARG A 154 -10.59 -5.34 -1.15
CA ARG A 154 -11.44 -5.33 0.07
C ARG A 154 -10.83 -4.53 1.23
N THR A 155 -9.55 -4.22 1.13
CA THR A 155 -8.77 -3.52 2.15
C THR A 155 -8.81 -2.02 1.96
N SER A 156 -8.65 -1.27 3.05
CA SER A 156 -8.14 0.10 3.00
C SER A 156 -6.77 0.19 2.30
N VAL A 157 -6.57 1.20 1.47
CA VAL A 157 -5.33 1.43 0.71
C VAL A 157 -4.86 2.86 0.88
N LEU A 158 -3.58 3.03 1.22
CA LEU A 158 -2.85 4.29 1.22
C LEU A 158 -1.93 4.31 -0.01
N VAL A 159 -2.29 5.09 -1.01
CA VAL A 159 -1.45 5.31 -2.19
C VAL A 159 -0.53 6.50 -1.89
N LEU A 160 0.78 6.26 -1.91
CA LEU A 160 1.82 7.25 -1.62
C LEU A 160 2.42 7.76 -2.94
N ARG A 161 2.59 9.08 -3.05
CA ARG A 161 3.11 9.79 -4.24
C ARG A 161 4.42 10.51 -3.95
#